data_AF-A0A9N8LP14-F1
#
_entry.id   AF-A0A9N8LP14-F1
#
_cell.length_a   1.000
_cell.length_b   1.000
_cell.length_c   1.000
_cell.angle_alpha   90.00
_cell.angle_beta   90.00
_cell.angle_gamma   90.00
#
_symmetry.space_group_name_H-M   'P 1'
#
loop_
_entity.id
_entity.type
_entity.pdbx_description
1 polymer ?
#
loop_
_entity_poly.entity_id
_entity_poly.type
_entity_poly.pdbx_seq_one_letter_code
_entity_poly.pdbx_strand_id
1 'polypeptide(L)'
;MDALDYLEKEEDWKYIFDDRKRARIVREKYWRMVRDAAIFSRRTGVEIFLAAGRPNTGNQGMKQHVFVSAGLCNPDNKTLHDAAEKMSDIWTRSLAACREALIAQNKEKDDLIQRQQAQFLADQRRIQDQELALNAALAAAAGLREANERLLAAVVGGAGEGERSIASNSGVSN
;
A
#
# COMPACT_ATOMS: atom_id res chain seq x y z
N MET A 1 -19.72 -12.48 33.40
CA MET A 1 -19.17 -11.33 32.66
C MET A 1 -17.97 -11.88 31.91
N ASP A 2 -17.97 -11.86 30.58
CA ASP A 2 -16.79 -12.27 29.81
C ASP A 2 -15.66 -11.26 30.09
N ALA A 3 -14.42 -11.75 30.22
CA ALA A 3 -13.26 -10.88 30.40
C ALA A 3 -13.05 -9.98 29.16
N LEU A 4 -13.50 -10.42 27.99
CA LEU A 4 -13.41 -9.64 26.74
C LEU A 4 -14.41 -8.47 26.74
N ASP A 5 -15.65 -8.68 27.21
CA ASP A 5 -16.68 -7.63 27.29
C ASP A 5 -16.29 -6.46 28.20
N TYR A 6 -15.44 -6.73 29.19
CA TYR A 6 -14.91 -5.70 30.09
C TYR A 6 -13.88 -4.81 29.38
N LEU A 7 -13.06 -5.39 28.51
CA LEU A 7 -11.97 -4.69 27.83
C LEU A 7 -12.46 -3.76 26.71
N GLU A 8 -13.57 -4.07 26.06
CA GLU A 8 -14.11 -3.23 24.96
C GLU A 8 -14.61 -1.86 25.42
N LYS A 9 -14.92 -1.70 26.71
CA LYS A 9 -15.51 -0.48 27.26
C LYS A 9 -14.47 0.54 27.74
N GLU A 10 -13.23 0.11 27.93
CA GLU A 10 -12.16 0.96 28.46
C GLU A 10 -11.24 1.43 27.32
N GLU A 11 -11.12 2.75 27.13
CA GLU A 11 -10.33 3.33 26.02
C GLU A 11 -8.84 2.98 26.09
N ASP A 12 -8.34 2.65 27.27
CA ASP A 12 -6.93 2.32 27.54
C ASP A 12 -6.49 0.95 27.00
N TRP A 13 -7.43 0.09 26.58
CA TRP A 13 -7.14 -1.27 26.08
C TRP A 13 -7.24 -1.40 24.56
N LYS A 14 -7.33 -0.28 23.85
CA LYS A 14 -7.31 -0.25 22.38
C LYS A 14 -5.99 -0.80 21.82
N TYR A 15 -6.08 -1.37 20.62
CA TYR A 15 -4.90 -1.87 19.90
C TYR A 15 -3.89 -0.73 19.63
N ILE A 16 -2.62 -1.00 19.94
CA ILE A 16 -1.54 -0.04 19.74
C ILE A 16 -0.93 -0.23 18.36
N PHE A 17 -1.19 0.70 17.44
CA PHE A 17 -0.66 0.66 16.07
C PHE A 17 0.86 0.88 15.99
N ASP A 18 1.42 1.71 16.87
CA ASP A 18 2.87 1.93 16.93
C ASP A 18 3.62 0.65 17.36
N ASP A 19 4.41 0.10 16.43
CA ASP A 19 5.20 -1.11 16.60
C ASP A 19 6.23 -1.04 17.71
N ARG A 20 6.89 0.12 17.89
CA ARG A 20 7.91 0.31 18.93
C ARG A 20 7.26 0.36 20.30
N LYS A 21 6.17 1.13 20.43
CA LYS A 21 5.39 1.20 21.67
C LYS A 21 4.82 -0.17 22.05
N ARG A 22 4.28 -0.90 21.08
CA ARG A 22 3.75 -2.26 21.28
C ARG A 22 4.85 -3.24 21.70
N ALA A 23 6.01 -3.24 21.04
CA ALA A 23 7.14 -4.09 21.40
C ALA A 23 7.64 -3.83 22.82
N ARG A 24 7.69 -2.55 23.24
CA ARG A 24 8.05 -2.16 24.62
C ARG A 24 7.06 -2.71 25.64
N ILE A 25 5.77 -2.48 25.43
CA ILE A 25 4.72 -2.93 26.34
C ILE A 25 4.71 -4.46 26.46
N VAL A 26 4.81 -5.16 25.33
CA VAL A 26 4.89 -6.61 25.30
C VAL A 26 6.08 -7.10 26.13
N ARG A 27 7.28 -6.53 25.96
CA ARG A 27 8.46 -6.91 26.74
C ARG A 27 8.28 -6.65 28.24
N GLU A 28 7.71 -5.52 28.62
CA GLU A 28 7.51 -5.13 30.03
C GLU A 28 6.41 -5.93 30.73
N LYS A 29 5.30 -6.22 30.02
CA LYS A 29 4.10 -6.84 30.59
C LYS A 29 4.11 -8.36 30.50
N TYR A 30 4.71 -8.93 29.45
CA TYR A 30 4.77 -10.39 29.26
C TYR A 30 5.43 -11.08 30.45
N TRP A 31 6.59 -10.58 30.89
CA TRP A 31 7.29 -11.17 32.04
C TRP A 31 6.51 -11.08 33.35
N ARG A 32 5.68 -10.04 33.52
CA ARG A 32 4.79 -9.94 34.68
C ARG A 32 3.70 -11.01 34.61
N MET A 33 3.08 -11.18 33.44
CA MET A 33 2.09 -12.23 33.21
C MET A 33 2.68 -13.63 33.45
N VAL A 34 3.89 -13.90 32.96
CA VAL A 34 4.59 -15.18 33.20
C VAL A 34 4.86 -15.38 34.70
N ARG A 35 5.34 -14.33 35.39
CA ARG A 35 5.59 -14.38 36.84
C ARG A 35 4.30 -14.67 37.62
N ASP A 36 3.22 -13.96 37.31
CA ASP A 36 1.94 -14.10 38.00
C ASP A 36 1.32 -15.47 37.71
N ALA A 37 1.43 -15.97 36.48
CA ALA A 37 1.06 -17.34 36.12
C ALA A 37 1.85 -18.39 36.92
N ALA A 38 3.16 -18.21 37.07
CA ALA A 38 4.00 -19.12 37.86
C ALA A 38 3.62 -19.08 39.36
N ILE A 39 3.37 -17.89 39.91
CA ILE A 39 2.91 -17.73 41.30
C ILE A 39 1.55 -18.39 41.49
N PHE A 40 0.60 -18.15 40.58
CA PHE A 40 -0.73 -18.72 40.62
C PHE A 40 -0.65 -20.25 40.59
N SER A 41 0.03 -20.81 39.59
CA SER A 41 0.21 -22.25 39.43
C SER A 41 0.77 -22.89 40.71
N ARG A 42 1.82 -22.30 41.28
CA ARG A 42 2.42 -22.80 42.52
C ARG A 42 1.50 -22.70 43.74
N ARG A 43 0.65 -21.68 43.82
CA ARG A 43 -0.23 -21.45 44.98
C ARG A 43 -1.51 -22.29 44.92
N THR A 44 -2.00 -22.59 43.73
CA THR A 44 -3.31 -23.24 43.53
C THR A 44 -3.18 -24.69 43.09
N GLY A 45 -1.99 -25.13 42.67
CA GLY A 45 -1.79 -26.44 42.05
C GLY A 45 -2.42 -26.54 40.65
N VAL A 46 -2.82 -25.41 40.06
CA VAL A 46 -3.33 -25.37 38.69
C VAL A 46 -2.16 -25.35 37.71
N GLU A 47 -2.18 -26.27 36.76
CA GLU A 47 -1.22 -26.29 35.67
C GLU A 47 -1.58 -25.24 34.61
N ILE A 48 -0.62 -24.39 34.26
CA ILE A 48 -0.75 -23.32 33.26
C ILE A 48 0.19 -23.59 32.08
N PHE A 49 -0.35 -23.38 30.88
CA PHE A 49 0.40 -23.21 29.64
C PHE A 49 0.11 -21.82 29.08
N LEU A 50 1.16 -21.05 28.79
CA LEU A 50 1.06 -19.69 28.30
C LEU A 50 1.98 -19.54 27.09
N ALA A 51 1.39 -19.30 25.92
CA ALA A 51 2.12 -19.09 24.68
C ALA A 51 1.87 -17.68 24.14
N ALA A 52 2.93 -17.03 23.68
CA ALA A 52 2.87 -15.70 23.11
C ALA A 52 3.81 -15.58 21.92
N GLY A 53 3.36 -14.90 20.87
CA GLY A 53 4.13 -14.73 19.65
C GLY A 53 3.51 -13.65 18.77
N ARG A 54 4.35 -12.97 17.96
CA ARG A 54 3.86 -12.04 16.94
C ARG A 54 3.70 -12.78 15.59
N PRO A 55 2.59 -12.55 14.86
CA PRO A 55 2.39 -13.11 13.53
C PRO A 55 3.22 -12.37 12.46
N ASN A 56 3.67 -11.13 12.73
CA ASN A 56 4.58 -10.42 11.85
C ASN A 56 6.05 -10.65 12.25
N THR A 57 6.89 -11.03 11.29
CA THR A 57 8.34 -11.28 11.43
C THR A 57 9.21 -10.02 11.31
N GLY A 58 8.67 -8.83 11.62
CA GLY A 58 9.46 -7.60 11.57
C GLY A 58 10.73 -7.69 12.44
N ASN A 59 11.82 -7.04 11.99
CA ASN A 59 13.16 -7.08 12.59
C ASN A 59 13.24 -6.66 14.08
N GLN A 60 12.15 -6.19 14.68
CA GLN A 60 12.04 -5.77 16.09
C GLN A 60 10.84 -6.42 16.80
N GLY A 61 10.64 -7.73 16.59
CA GLY A 61 9.53 -8.49 17.19
C GLY A 61 9.86 -9.17 18.53
N MET A 62 8.85 -9.37 19.37
CA MET A 62 8.90 -10.35 20.46
C MET A 62 9.13 -11.73 19.85
N LYS A 63 10.17 -12.44 20.33
CA LYS A 63 10.39 -13.84 19.95
C LYS A 63 9.17 -14.68 20.37
N GLN A 64 8.99 -15.83 19.74
CA GLN A 64 8.01 -16.76 20.26
C GLN A 64 8.45 -17.20 21.66
N HIS A 65 7.52 -17.15 22.61
CA HIS A 65 7.76 -17.59 23.98
C HIS A 65 6.65 -18.54 24.40
N VAL A 66 7.05 -19.58 25.12
CA VAL A 66 6.14 -20.54 25.75
C VAL A 66 6.60 -20.66 27.20
N PHE A 67 5.68 -20.44 28.12
CA PHE A 67 5.82 -20.75 29.53
C PHE A 67 4.95 -21.95 29.85
N VAL A 68 5.53 -22.90 30.57
CA VAL A 68 4.89 -24.14 30.99
C VAL A 68 5.16 -24.30 32.48
N SER A 69 4.10 -24.54 33.24
CA SER A 69 4.16 -24.83 34.68
C SER A 69 4.94 -26.12 34.99
N ALA A 70 5.43 -26.24 36.22
CA ALA A 70 6.37 -27.30 36.59
C ALA A 70 5.77 -28.71 36.52
N GLY A 71 4.47 -28.88 36.81
CA GLY A 71 3.82 -30.19 36.76
C GLY A 71 3.67 -30.70 35.33
N LEU A 72 3.40 -29.82 34.38
CA LEU A 72 3.42 -30.13 32.94
C LEU A 72 4.82 -30.44 32.41
N CYS A 73 5.88 -29.88 33.00
CA CYS A 73 7.26 -30.19 32.64
C CYS A 73 7.78 -31.49 33.26
N ASN A 74 7.02 -32.12 34.17
CA ASN A 74 7.47 -33.31 34.89
C ASN A 74 7.33 -34.57 34.01
N PRO A 75 8.43 -35.25 33.64
CA PRO A 75 8.37 -36.47 32.83
C PRO A 75 7.67 -37.64 33.56
N ASP A 76 7.61 -37.62 34.89
CA ASP A 76 6.90 -38.64 35.66
C ASP A 76 5.38 -38.60 35.40
N ASN A 77 4.85 -37.44 35.01
CA ASN A 77 3.47 -37.28 34.57
C ASN A 77 3.39 -37.27 33.04
N LYS A 78 3.73 -38.42 32.44
CA LYS A 78 3.86 -38.58 30.99
C LYS A 78 2.68 -38.01 30.20
N THR A 79 1.44 -38.26 30.64
CA THR A 79 0.25 -37.79 29.90
C THR A 79 0.18 -36.27 29.82
N LEU A 80 0.45 -35.57 30.93
CA LEU A 80 0.45 -34.10 30.94
C LEU A 80 1.68 -33.54 30.21
N HIS A 81 2.82 -34.21 30.35
CA HIS A 81 4.05 -33.84 29.66
C HIS A 81 3.89 -33.92 28.14
N ASP A 82 3.44 -35.06 27.63
CA ASP A 82 3.19 -35.28 26.20
C ASP A 82 2.13 -34.28 25.66
N ALA A 83 1.14 -33.90 26.47
CA ALA A 83 0.15 -32.91 26.09
C ALA A 83 0.76 -31.50 25.97
N ALA A 84 1.59 -31.09 26.94
CA ALA A 84 2.27 -29.80 26.92
C ALA A 84 3.28 -29.71 25.76
N GLU A 85 3.99 -30.79 25.47
CA GLU A 85 4.89 -30.90 24.31
C GLU A 85 4.11 -30.72 23.00
N LYS A 86 3.03 -31.49 22.80
CA LYS A 86 2.17 -31.37 21.61
C LYS A 86 1.59 -29.98 21.44
N MET A 87 1.15 -29.34 22.52
CA MET A 87 0.63 -27.97 22.48
C MET A 87 1.69 -26.96 22.08
N SER A 88 2.91 -27.09 22.63
CA SER A 88 4.05 -26.26 22.23
C SER A 88 4.38 -26.41 20.75
N ASP A 89 4.37 -27.65 20.26
CA ASP A 89 4.60 -28.00 18.86
C ASP A 89 3.54 -27.42 17.92
N ILE A 90 2.26 -27.64 18.23
CA ILE A 90 1.13 -27.13 17.44
C ILE A 90 1.19 -25.60 17.40
N TRP A 91 1.43 -24.95 18.55
CA TRP A 91 1.57 -23.49 18.61
C TRP A 91 2.69 -22.98 17.72
N THR A 92 3.89 -23.58 17.83
CA THR A 92 5.07 -23.19 17.05
C THR A 92 4.81 -23.32 15.55
N ARG A 93 4.29 -24.47 15.12
CA ARG A 93 4.02 -24.75 13.70
C ARG A 93 2.91 -23.84 13.15
N SER A 94 1.83 -23.65 13.91
CA SER A 94 0.71 -22.81 13.50
C SER A 94 1.12 -21.34 13.38
N LEU A 95 1.95 -20.85 14.31
CA LEU A 95 2.47 -19.49 14.24
C LEU A 95 3.42 -19.30 13.05
N ALA A 96 4.25 -20.31 12.73
CA ALA A 96 5.08 -20.29 11.53
C ALA A 96 4.24 -20.26 10.24
N ALA A 97 3.23 -21.13 10.13
CA ALA A 97 2.31 -21.14 8.99
C ALA A 97 1.57 -19.81 8.83
N CYS A 98 1.13 -19.21 9.94
CA CYS A 98 0.50 -17.88 9.93
C CYS A 98 1.46 -16.80 9.39
N ARG A 99 2.73 -16.84 9.80
CA ARG A 99 3.77 -15.92 9.30
C ARG A 99 3.98 -16.08 7.80
N GLU A 100 4.08 -17.31 7.32
CA GLU A 100 4.24 -17.61 5.88
C GLU A 100 3.05 -17.13 5.06
N ALA A 101 1.84 -17.35 5.54
CA ALA A 101 0.62 -16.86 4.89
C ALA A 101 0.61 -15.33 4.78
N LEU A 102 1.04 -14.62 5.83
CA LEU A 102 1.14 -13.16 5.82
C LEU A 102 2.23 -12.65 4.86
N ILE A 103 3.37 -13.35 4.77
CA ILE A 103 4.41 -13.02 3.80
C ILE A 103 3.87 -13.18 2.37
N ALA A 104 3.16 -14.28 2.08
CA ALA A 104 2.55 -14.52 0.77
C ALA A 104 1.54 -13.42 0.42
N GLN A 105 0.62 -13.07 1.34
CA GLN A 105 -0.34 -11.99 1.12
C GLN A 105 0.31 -10.62 0.90
N ASN A 106 1.38 -10.31 1.64
CA ASN A 106 2.09 -9.05 1.45
C ASN A 106 2.79 -9.01 0.09
N LYS A 107 3.37 -10.12 -0.34
CA LYS A 107 3.98 -10.23 -1.67
C LYS A 107 2.97 -10.01 -2.79
N GLU A 108 1.78 -10.60 -2.70
CA GLU A 108 0.71 -10.37 -3.69
C GLU A 108 0.28 -8.90 -3.76
N LYS A 109 0.19 -8.23 -2.61
CA LYS A 109 -0.09 -6.79 -2.55
C LYS A 109 1.04 -5.97 -3.14
N ASP A 110 2.29 -6.30 -2.83
CA ASP A 110 3.46 -5.61 -3.37
C ASP A 110 3.54 -5.76 -4.90
N ASP A 111 3.28 -6.96 -5.43
CA ASP A 111 3.23 -7.22 -6.87
C ASP A 111 2.11 -6.40 -7.54
N LEU A 112 0.94 -6.28 -6.91
CA LEU A 112 -0.16 -5.45 -7.41
C LEU A 112 0.24 -3.96 -7.43
N ILE A 113 0.86 -3.47 -6.36
CA ILE A 113 1.33 -2.08 -6.24
C ILE A 113 2.36 -1.79 -7.33
N GLN A 114 3.32 -2.70 -7.56
CA GLN A 114 4.32 -2.54 -8.61
C GLN A 114 3.69 -2.47 -10.01
N ARG A 115 2.68 -3.31 -10.30
CA ARG A 115 1.94 -3.24 -11.57
C ARG A 115 1.21 -1.91 -11.73
N GLN A 116 0.55 -1.43 -10.68
CA GLN A 116 -0.16 -0.14 -10.70
C GLN A 116 0.82 1.03 -10.89
N GLN A 117 1.97 0.99 -10.22
CA GLN A 117 3.02 2.01 -10.39
C GLN A 117 3.58 2.00 -11.82
N ALA A 118 3.83 0.83 -12.40
CA ALA A 118 4.29 0.71 -13.78
C ALA A 118 3.27 1.25 -14.79
N GLN A 119 1.98 0.94 -14.59
CA GLN A 119 0.89 1.48 -15.42
C GLN A 119 0.79 3.00 -15.29
N PHE A 120 0.82 3.52 -14.06
CA PHE A 120 0.76 4.96 -13.82
C PHE A 120 1.92 5.71 -14.53
N LEU A 121 3.14 5.17 -14.47
CA LEU A 121 4.29 5.75 -15.17
C LEU A 121 4.16 5.66 -16.70
N ALA A 122 3.59 4.58 -17.23
CA ALA A 122 3.35 4.45 -18.66
C ALA A 122 2.29 5.45 -19.14
N ASP A 123 1.20 5.61 -18.38
CA ASP A 123 0.15 6.58 -18.67
C ASP A 123 0.68 8.02 -18.60
N GLN A 124 1.52 8.33 -17.61
CA GLN A 124 2.15 9.64 -17.48
C GLN A 124 3.01 9.98 -18.71
N ARG A 125 3.80 9.02 -19.22
CA ARG A 125 4.58 9.21 -20.46
C ARG A 125 3.68 9.43 -21.67
N ARG A 126 2.61 8.63 -21.80
CA ARG A 126 1.66 8.77 -22.90
C ARG A 126 0.97 10.14 -22.90
N ILE A 127 0.60 10.64 -21.72
CA ILE A 127 0.01 11.98 -21.57
C ILE A 127 1.03 13.06 -21.99
N GLN A 128 2.29 12.95 -21.55
CA GLN A 128 3.34 13.89 -21.97
C GLN A 128 3.55 13.90 -23.49
N ASP A 129 3.57 12.73 -24.12
CA ASP A 129 3.69 12.63 -25.59
C ASP A 129 2.49 13.26 -26.30
N GLN A 130 1.27 13.08 -25.77
CA GLN A 130 0.06 13.70 -26.30
C GLN A 130 0.06 15.22 -26.13
N GLU A 131 0.52 15.74 -24.99
CA GLU A 131 0.67 17.17 -24.76
C GLU A 131 1.67 17.80 -25.73
N LEU A 132 2.81 17.14 -25.96
CA LEU A 132 3.80 17.59 -26.94
C LEU A 132 3.23 17.60 -28.37
N ALA A 133 2.53 16.54 -28.77
CA ALA A 133 1.89 16.45 -30.08
C ALA A 133 0.80 17.52 -30.26
N LEU A 134 -0.02 17.75 -29.22
CA LEU A 134 -1.06 18.77 -29.23
C LEU A 134 -0.46 20.18 -29.37
N ASN A 135 0.60 20.47 -28.61
CA ASN A 135 1.29 21.75 -28.69
C ASN A 135 1.91 21.98 -30.09
N ALA A 136 2.49 20.94 -30.70
CA ALA A 136 3.00 21.01 -32.06
C ALA A 136 1.88 21.26 -33.09
N ALA A 137 0.74 20.59 -32.95
CA ALA A 137 -0.42 20.80 -33.82
C ALA A 137 -1.00 22.22 -33.70
N LEU A 138 -1.08 22.77 -32.48
CA LEU A 138 -1.51 24.14 -32.24
C LEU A 138 -0.56 25.16 -32.87
N ALA A 139 0.76 24.96 -32.75
CA ALA A 139 1.75 25.81 -33.41
C ALA A 139 1.64 25.76 -34.94
N ALA A 140 1.44 24.57 -35.52
CA ALA A 140 1.24 24.41 -36.96
C ALA A 140 -0.04 25.09 -37.45
N ALA A 141 -1.15 24.96 -36.70
CA ALA A 141 -2.41 25.60 -37.02
C ALA A 141 -2.32 27.13 -36.95
N ALA A 142 -1.60 27.67 -35.97
CA ALA A 142 -1.31 29.11 -35.87
C ALA A 142 -0.53 29.61 -37.10
N GLY A 143 0.51 28.88 -37.53
CA GLY A 143 1.26 29.21 -38.74
C GLY A 143 0.42 29.18 -40.02
N LEU A 144 -0.49 28.19 -40.16
CA LEU A 144 -1.43 28.13 -41.29
C LEU A 144 -2.42 29.30 -41.27
N ARG A 145 -2.89 29.71 -40.09
CA ARG A 145 -3.78 30.87 -39.93
C ARG A 145 -3.10 32.16 -40.35
N GLU A 146 -1.87 32.40 -39.90
CA GLU A 146 -1.07 33.56 -40.34
C GLU A 146 -0.85 33.57 -41.86
N ALA A 147 -0.57 32.41 -42.46
CA ALA A 147 -0.39 32.29 -43.90
C ALA A 147 -1.68 32.63 -44.67
N ASN A 148 -2.84 32.15 -44.21
CA ASN A 148 -4.14 32.50 -44.77
C ASN A 148 -4.45 33.99 -44.63
N GLU A 149 -4.16 34.60 -43.48
CA GLU A 149 -4.35 36.04 -43.27
C GLU A 149 -3.47 36.88 -44.22
N ARG A 150 -2.23 36.45 -44.48
CA ARG A 150 -1.35 37.09 -45.48
C ARG A 150 -1.89 36.94 -46.91
N LEU A 151 -2.41 35.78 -47.28
CA LEU A 151 -3.03 35.56 -48.59
C LEU A 151 -4.27 36.43 -48.77
N LEU A 152 -5.13 36.51 -47.76
CA LEU A 152 -6.31 37.39 -47.78
C LEU A 152 -5.91 38.86 -47.93
N ALA A 153 -4.89 39.32 -47.21
CA ALA A 153 -4.37 40.68 -47.34
C ALA A 153 -3.81 40.96 -48.74
N ALA A 154 -3.10 40.00 -49.35
CA ALA A 154 -2.56 40.13 -50.71
C ALA A 154 -3.67 40.16 -51.79
N VAL A 155 -4.73 39.37 -51.63
CA VAL A 155 -5.90 39.36 -52.55
C VAL A 155 -6.68 40.67 -52.44
N VAL A 156 -6.89 41.18 -51.23
CA VAL A 156 -7.59 42.47 -51.01
C VAL A 156 -6.74 43.66 -51.50
N GLY A 157 -5.41 43.59 -51.37
CA GLY A 157 -4.49 44.60 -51.91
C GLY A 157 -4.32 44.57 -53.44
N GLY A 158 -4.41 43.38 -54.06
CA GLY A 158 -4.27 43.19 -55.51
C GLY A 158 -5.51 43.55 -56.33
N ALA A 159 -6.69 43.66 -55.71
CA ALA A 159 -7.92 44.08 -56.38
C ALA A 159 -7.94 45.58 -56.78
N GLY A 160 -6.94 46.37 -56.38
CA GLY A 160 -6.84 47.80 -56.68
C GLY A 160 -6.10 48.18 -57.97
N GLU A 161 -5.37 47.27 -58.63
CA GLU A 161 -4.54 47.59 -59.80
C GLU A 161 -5.08 47.07 -61.15
N GLY A 162 -6.24 46.39 -61.16
CA GLY A 162 -6.83 45.81 -62.37
C GLY A 162 -7.74 46.72 -63.21
N GLU A 163 -7.94 47.99 -62.83
CA GLU A 163 -8.93 48.88 -63.46
C GLU A 163 -8.32 50.06 -64.24
N ARG A 164 -7.24 49.83 -65.00
CA ARG A 164 -6.84 50.73 -66.09
C ARG A 164 -6.26 49.92 -67.25
N SER A 165 -7.03 49.76 -68.33
CA SER A 165 -6.56 49.82 -69.73
C SER A 165 -7.42 48.99 -70.69
N ILE A 166 -8.70 49.34 -70.89
CA ILE A 166 -9.41 49.09 -72.16
C ILE A 166 -10.37 50.26 -72.43
N ALA A 167 -9.87 51.35 -72.99
CA ALA A 167 -10.71 52.35 -73.67
C ALA A 167 -9.85 53.16 -74.65
N SER A 168 -9.45 52.51 -75.75
CA SER A 168 -9.04 53.22 -76.95
C SER A 168 -9.59 52.49 -78.17
N ASN A 169 -10.13 53.30 -79.09
CA ASN A 169 -10.36 53.04 -80.50
C ASN A 169 -11.78 52.64 -80.96
N SER A 170 -12.58 53.64 -81.37
CA SER A 170 -13.27 53.59 -82.67
C SER A 170 -13.65 55.02 -83.11
N GLY A 171 -12.96 55.51 -84.12
CA GLY A 171 -13.48 56.56 -84.99
C GLY A 171 -14.36 55.95 -86.06
N VAL A 172 -15.46 56.63 -86.42
CA VAL A 172 -16.08 56.53 -87.75
C VAL A 172 -16.60 57.92 -88.13
N SER A 173 -16.15 58.35 -89.30
CA SER A 173 -16.46 59.58 -90.01
C SER A 173 -17.92 59.65 -90.49
N ASN A 174 -18.41 60.87 -90.71
CA ASN A 174 -19.19 61.23 -91.90
C ASN A 174 -18.77 62.63 -92.33
#